data_AF-A0A2W2BX56-F1
#
_entry.id   AF-A0A2W2BX56-F1
#
_cell.length_a   1.000
_cell.length_b   1.000
_cell.length_c   1.000
_cell.angle_alpha   90.00
_cell.angle_beta   90.00
_cell.angle_gamma   90.00
#
_symmetry.space_group_name_H-M   'P 1'
#
loop_
_entity.id
_entity.type
_entity.pdbx_description
1 polymer ?
#
loop_
_entity_poly.entity_id
_entity_poly.type
_entity_poly.pdbx_seq_one_letter_code
_entity_poly.pdbx_strand_id
1 'polypeptide(L)'
;MNRAWKTSASPGTSGRQARTRSLALCGGTLTPYKTRRRRPRHAGRVTDEIRFATKIAVLLADDLPVWQRLNVTAFLVSGLAGTIPELIGEPYEDADGTVYLPMFRQPVLVFAGDAAVVKAAHERALDRGLRPSVFTRDLFGTGNDRDNREAVRAVKRADLDLAGIAVHGPRNAVDKIVKGARLHP
;
A
#
# COMPACT_ATOMS: atom_id res chain seq x y z
N MET A 1 -5.16 -10.35 -32.40
CA MET A 1 -4.82 -11.61 -31.70
C MET A 1 -3.44 -11.48 -31.04
N ASN A 2 -3.43 -11.43 -29.70
CA ASN A 2 -2.33 -11.61 -28.73
C ASN A 2 -0.85 -11.38 -29.10
N ARG A 3 -0.16 -10.50 -28.34
CA ARG A 3 1.02 -10.84 -27.50
C ARG A 3 1.60 -9.63 -26.73
N ALA A 4 1.48 -9.67 -25.40
CA ALA A 4 2.46 -9.24 -24.37
C ALA A 4 1.75 -9.45 -23.02
N TRP A 5 1.98 -10.50 -22.23
CA TRP A 5 3.20 -10.83 -21.50
C TRP A 5 3.15 -12.35 -21.21
N LYS A 6 4.21 -13.11 -21.50
CA LYS A 6 4.38 -14.48 -21.00
C LYS A 6 5.53 -14.49 -20.00
N THR A 7 5.23 -14.66 -18.72
CA THR A 7 6.22 -15.14 -17.76
C THR A 7 6.35 -16.66 -17.93
N SER A 8 7.58 -17.09 -18.21
CA SER A 8 8.04 -18.47 -18.35
C SER A 8 7.48 -19.41 -17.28
N ALA A 9 6.92 -20.54 -17.71
CA ALA A 9 6.54 -21.68 -16.88
C ALA A 9 7.56 -22.82 -17.13
N SER A 10 8.68 -22.79 -16.40
CA SER A 10 9.62 -23.90 -16.31
C SER A 10 9.97 -24.13 -14.83
N PRO A 11 9.78 -25.34 -14.27
CA PRO A 11 10.15 -25.63 -12.89
C PRO A 11 11.68 -25.66 -12.76
N GLY A 12 12.22 -25.00 -11.72
CA GLY A 12 13.64 -25.07 -11.40
C GLY A 12 14.04 -26.48 -10.92
N THR A 13 15.10 -27.02 -11.50
CA THR A 13 15.68 -28.34 -11.19
C THR A 13 16.30 -28.38 -9.78
N SER A 14 16.18 -29.52 -9.10
CA SER A 14 16.67 -29.76 -7.73
C SER A 14 18.20 -29.77 -7.62
N GLY A 15 18.75 -29.04 -6.64
CA GLY A 15 20.18 -29.04 -6.31
C GLY A 15 20.46 -29.00 -4.81
N ARG A 16 21.05 -30.11 -4.33
CA ARG A 16 21.83 -30.39 -3.10
C ARG A 16 21.31 -29.94 -1.72
N GLN A 17 21.14 -30.99 -0.89
CA GLN A 17 20.73 -30.99 0.51
C GLN A 17 21.66 -30.20 1.43
N ALA A 18 21.08 -29.46 2.37
CA ALA A 18 21.68 -29.12 3.66
C ALA A 18 20.76 -29.63 4.78
N ARG A 19 21.36 -30.33 5.74
CA ARG A 19 20.69 -31.16 6.76
C ARG A 19 19.79 -30.36 7.70
N THR A 20 18.61 -30.90 7.98
CA THR A 20 17.67 -30.43 9.00
C THR A 20 18.20 -30.71 10.41
N ARG A 21 18.25 -29.69 11.27
CA ARG A 21 18.13 -29.86 12.72
C ARG A 21 16.83 -29.20 13.17
N SER A 22 15.94 -30.04 13.69
CA SER A 22 14.64 -29.69 14.27
C SER A 22 14.83 -28.91 15.58
N LEU A 23 14.02 -27.86 15.75
CA LEU A 23 13.56 -27.37 17.05
C LEU A 23 12.18 -26.72 16.83
N ALA A 24 11.16 -27.31 17.44
CA ALA A 24 9.81 -26.77 17.51
C ALA A 24 9.78 -25.47 18.36
N LEU A 25 8.83 -24.57 18.08
CA LEU A 25 7.96 -23.92 19.08
C LEU A 25 6.95 -22.96 18.43
N CYS A 26 5.81 -22.87 19.11
CA CYS A 26 4.56 -22.19 18.78
C CYS A 26 4.62 -20.66 18.66
N GLY A 27 3.65 -20.11 17.91
CA GLY A 27 2.83 -18.95 18.29
C GLY A 27 3.49 -17.56 18.35
N GLY A 28 3.07 -16.64 17.46
CA GLY A 28 3.36 -15.21 17.61
C GLY A 28 2.75 -14.35 16.51
N THR A 29 1.89 -13.42 16.91
CA THR A 29 1.22 -12.43 16.05
C THR A 29 2.21 -11.42 15.44
N LEU A 30 2.08 -11.17 14.13
CA LEU A 30 2.93 -10.23 13.39
C LEU A 30 2.60 -8.78 13.78
N THR A 31 3.60 -8.05 14.29
CA THR A 31 3.50 -6.61 14.63
C THR A 31 4.29 -5.79 13.59
N PRO A 32 3.67 -4.89 12.80
CA PRO A 32 4.41 -4.12 11.80
C PRO A 32 4.81 -2.70 12.26
N TYR A 33 5.92 -2.29 11.63
CA TYR A 33 6.70 -1.03 11.63
C TYR A 33 7.23 -0.47 12.98
N LYS A 34 8.54 -0.76 13.19
CA LYS A 34 9.48 -0.40 14.28
C LYS A 34 9.32 -1.15 15.60
N THR A 35 9.49 -2.48 15.56
CA THR A 35 9.66 -3.30 16.76
C THR A 35 10.99 -2.98 17.45
N ARG A 36 10.87 -2.43 18.66
CA ARG A 36 11.96 -1.97 19.53
C ARG A 36 12.81 -3.17 19.99
N ARG A 37 14.03 -3.34 19.46
CA ARG A 37 15.06 -4.12 20.18
C ARG A 37 15.58 -3.28 21.34
N ARG A 38 15.26 -3.68 22.57
CA ARG A 38 15.83 -3.10 23.81
C ARG A 38 17.37 -3.17 23.72
N ARG A 39 18.05 -2.02 23.74
CA ARG A 39 19.49 -1.88 24.06
C ARG A 39 19.66 -1.05 25.34
N PRO A 40 20.79 -1.20 26.07
CA PRO A 40 20.92 -0.74 27.46
C PRO A 40 20.91 0.79 27.60
N ARG A 41 20.59 1.22 28.81
CA ARG A 41 20.30 2.61 29.21
C ARG A 41 21.44 3.58 28.88
N HIS A 42 21.17 4.54 28.00
CA HIS A 42 21.78 5.87 28.05
C HIS A 42 20.70 6.89 28.38
N ALA A 43 20.94 7.65 29.44
CA ALA A 43 20.06 8.68 29.93
C ALA A 43 20.05 9.87 28.97
N GLY A 44 18.85 10.39 28.68
CA GLY A 44 18.64 11.68 28.04
C GLY A 44 18.30 11.66 26.55
N ARG A 45 17.03 11.39 26.22
CA ARG A 45 16.18 12.24 25.35
C ARG A 45 14.79 11.62 25.23
N VAL A 46 13.79 12.48 25.38
CA VAL A 46 12.37 12.22 25.15
C VAL A 46 12.20 11.37 23.88
N THR A 47 11.72 10.13 24.00
CA THR A 47 11.16 9.45 22.82
C THR A 47 9.80 10.05 22.59
N ASP A 48 9.77 11.22 21.96
CA ASP A 48 8.54 11.75 21.42
C ASP A 48 8.11 10.73 20.37
N GLU A 49 7.04 10.01 20.67
CA GLU A 49 6.41 9.11 19.74
C GLU A 49 6.04 9.97 18.53
N ILE A 50 6.74 9.82 17.41
CA ILE A 50 6.52 10.65 16.20
C ILE A 50 5.09 10.37 15.72
N ARG A 51 4.15 11.20 16.18
CA ARG A 51 2.74 11.13 15.82
C ARG A 51 2.49 12.12 14.70
N PHE A 52 2.26 11.59 13.51
CA PHE A 52 1.84 12.40 12.38
C PHE A 52 0.39 12.87 12.59
N ALA A 53 0.14 14.17 12.36
CA ALA A 53 -1.21 14.73 12.34
C ALA A 53 -2.04 14.17 11.17
N THR A 54 -1.35 13.78 10.09
CA THR A 54 -1.92 13.14 8.90
C THR A 54 -1.68 11.65 8.88
N LYS A 55 -2.42 10.94 8.01
CA LYS A 55 -2.29 9.50 7.80
C LYS A 55 -2.35 9.20 6.30
N ILE A 56 -1.57 8.22 5.85
CA ILE A 56 -1.73 7.59 4.54
C ILE A 56 -2.44 6.25 4.75
N ALA A 57 -3.52 6.02 4.00
CA ALA A 57 -4.21 4.74 3.99
C ALA A 57 -4.43 4.26 2.56
N VAL A 58 -4.18 2.96 2.34
CA VAL A 58 -4.53 2.23 1.13
C VAL A 58 -5.62 1.24 1.51
N LEU A 59 -6.71 1.19 0.76
CA LEU A 59 -7.79 0.22 0.94
C LEU A 59 -7.96 -0.56 -0.36
N LEU A 60 -7.84 -1.88 -0.28
CA LEU A 60 -7.91 -2.81 -1.41
C LEU A 60 -9.18 -3.66 -1.33
N ALA A 61 -9.72 -4.04 -2.48
CA ALA A 61 -10.72 -5.11 -2.56
C ALA A 61 -10.10 -6.43 -2.08
N ASP A 62 -10.84 -7.17 -1.26
CA ASP A 62 -10.35 -8.36 -0.55
C ASP A 62 -10.40 -9.66 -1.36
N ASP A 63 -10.98 -9.62 -2.57
CA ASP A 63 -11.07 -10.73 -3.51
C ASP A 63 -9.90 -10.77 -4.53
N LEU A 64 -9.02 -9.76 -4.52
CA LEU A 64 -7.89 -9.71 -5.43
C LEU A 64 -6.82 -10.77 -5.07
N PRO A 65 -6.19 -11.45 -6.04
CA PRO A 65 -4.98 -12.21 -5.81
C PRO A 65 -3.84 -11.31 -5.33
N VAL A 66 -2.92 -11.87 -4.54
CA VAL A 66 -1.84 -11.12 -3.87
C VAL A 66 -1.05 -10.23 -4.82
N TRP A 67 -0.69 -10.72 -6.01
CA TRP A 67 0.09 -9.94 -6.97
C TRP A 67 -0.67 -8.70 -7.48
N GLN A 68 -2.00 -8.79 -7.65
CA GLN A 68 -2.82 -7.63 -8.00
C GLN A 68 -2.87 -6.63 -6.86
N ARG A 69 -2.97 -7.07 -5.61
CA ARG A 69 -2.91 -6.18 -4.43
C ARG A 69 -1.62 -5.37 -4.39
N LEU A 70 -0.48 -6.02 -4.63
CA LEU A 70 0.83 -5.36 -4.68
C LEU A 70 0.89 -4.33 -5.82
N ASN A 71 0.42 -4.70 -7.01
CA ASN A 71 0.39 -3.80 -8.16
C ASN A 71 -0.51 -2.58 -7.92
N VAL A 72 -1.76 -2.81 -7.48
CA VAL A 72 -2.72 -1.75 -7.14
C VAL A 72 -2.15 -0.82 -6.07
N THR A 73 -1.55 -1.38 -5.01
CA THR A 73 -0.91 -0.56 -3.97
C THR A 73 0.17 0.35 -4.54
N ALA A 74 1.05 -0.18 -5.40
CA ALA A 74 2.14 0.59 -6.01
C ALA A 74 1.62 1.77 -6.85
N PHE A 75 0.59 1.54 -7.69
CA PHE A 75 -0.03 2.60 -8.48
C PHE A 75 -0.78 3.63 -7.63
N LEU A 76 -1.49 3.18 -6.59
CA LEU A 76 -2.27 4.09 -5.75
C LEU A 76 -1.37 5.06 -4.97
N VAL A 77 -0.27 4.55 -4.40
CA VAL A 77 0.64 5.37 -3.61
C VAL A 77 1.53 6.26 -4.49
N SER A 78 1.81 5.87 -5.75
CA SER A 78 2.54 6.76 -6.67
C SER A 78 1.75 8.04 -6.96
N GLY A 79 0.42 7.95 -7.06
CA GLY A 79 -0.45 9.12 -7.17
C GLY A 79 -0.32 10.09 -5.99
N LEU A 80 -0.17 9.59 -4.76
CA LEU A 80 0.04 10.42 -3.57
C LEU A 80 1.45 11.02 -3.56
N ALA A 81 2.48 10.19 -3.79
CA ALA A 81 3.87 10.61 -3.80
C ALA A 81 4.15 11.70 -4.86
N GLY A 82 3.57 11.55 -6.06
CA GLY A 82 3.77 12.48 -7.17
C GLY A 82 2.98 13.79 -7.07
N THR A 83 2.04 13.91 -6.13
CA THR A 83 1.17 15.10 -6.02
C THR A 83 1.28 15.84 -4.69
N ILE A 84 1.85 15.21 -3.66
CA ILE A 84 1.92 15.75 -2.31
C ILE A 84 3.39 15.73 -1.86
N PRO A 85 4.20 16.72 -2.25
CA PRO A 85 5.64 16.72 -2.00
C PRO A 85 6.01 16.59 -0.52
N GLU A 86 5.18 17.11 0.39
CA GLU A 86 5.40 17.02 1.83
C GLU A 86 5.29 15.60 2.40
N LEU A 87 4.87 14.62 1.60
CA LEU A 87 4.88 13.21 1.99
C LEU A 87 6.25 12.56 1.83
N ILE A 88 7.10 13.10 0.97
CA ILE A 88 8.40 12.54 0.63
C ILE A 88 9.45 13.08 1.61
N GLY A 89 10.30 12.18 2.11
CA GLY A 89 11.42 12.53 2.98
C GLY A 89 12.67 12.88 2.19
N GLU A 90 13.82 12.77 2.87
CA GLU A 90 15.13 12.97 2.25
C GLU A 90 15.63 11.70 1.55
N PRO A 91 16.56 11.83 0.57
CA PRO A 91 17.28 10.70 0.03
C PRO A 91 17.90 9.85 1.12
N TYR A 92 17.91 8.55 0.90
CA TYR A 92 18.54 7.61 1.82
C TYR A 92 20.01 7.51 1.43
N GLU A 93 20.89 7.36 2.40
CA GLU A 93 22.33 7.21 2.17
C GLU A 93 22.80 5.99 2.96
N ASP A 94 23.55 5.09 2.32
CA ASP A 94 24.20 4.00 3.04
C ASP A 94 25.53 4.46 3.67
N ALA A 95 26.17 3.56 4.42
CA ALA A 95 27.41 3.89 5.13
C ALA A 95 28.60 4.21 4.20
N ASP A 96 28.51 3.86 2.92
CA ASP A 96 29.55 4.08 1.91
C ASP A 96 29.30 5.36 1.10
N GLY A 97 28.23 6.10 1.40
CA GLY A 97 27.84 7.32 0.70
C GLY A 97 27.04 7.10 -0.58
N THR A 98 26.54 5.88 -0.84
CA THR A 98 25.65 5.64 -1.97
C THR A 98 24.28 6.25 -1.67
N VAL A 99 23.82 7.13 -2.56
CA VAL A 99 22.51 7.80 -2.43
C VAL A 99 21.41 6.99 -3.12
N TYR A 100 20.30 6.80 -2.42
CA TYR A 100 19.08 6.13 -2.87
C TYR A 100 17.89 7.11 -2.89
N LEU A 101 16.83 6.74 -3.62
CA LEU A 101 15.64 7.57 -3.74
C LEU A 101 14.98 7.86 -2.37
N PRO A 102 14.41 9.06 -2.17
CA PRO A 102 13.59 9.34 -1.01
C PRO A 102 12.30 8.53 -1.04
N MET A 103 11.74 8.25 0.14
CA MET A 103 10.48 7.52 0.31
C MET A 103 9.53 8.29 1.25
N PHE A 104 8.32 7.76 1.46
CA PHE A 104 7.37 8.35 2.40
C PHE A 104 7.98 8.53 3.79
N ARG A 105 7.88 9.75 4.34
CA ARG A 105 8.34 10.05 5.70
C ARG A 105 7.36 9.62 6.80
N GLN A 106 6.16 9.17 6.43
CA GLN A 106 5.15 8.63 7.35
C GLN A 106 4.67 7.24 6.91
N PRO A 107 4.19 6.38 7.82
CA PRO A 107 3.74 5.03 7.48
C PRO A 107 2.55 5.02 6.50
N VAL A 108 2.54 4.02 5.62
CA VAL A 108 1.38 3.66 4.79
C VAL A 108 0.64 2.51 5.47
N LEU A 109 -0.62 2.73 5.86
CA LEU A 109 -1.46 1.67 6.43
C LEU A 109 -2.31 1.03 5.34
N VAL A 110 -2.19 -0.28 5.16
CA VAL A 110 -2.90 -1.03 4.12
C VAL A 110 -4.07 -1.78 4.75
N PHE A 111 -5.25 -1.63 4.16
CA PHE A 111 -6.50 -2.22 4.59
C PHE A 111 -7.11 -3.06 3.47
N ALA A 112 -7.99 -3.98 3.85
CA ALA A 112 -8.80 -4.77 2.94
C ALA A 112 -10.29 -4.71 3.34
N GLY A 113 -11.16 -4.80 2.35
CA GLY A 113 -12.60 -4.95 2.54
C GLY A 113 -13.30 -5.33 1.24
N ASP A 114 -14.55 -5.74 1.36
CA ASP A 114 -15.38 -6.06 0.19
C ASP A 114 -15.67 -4.82 -0.68
N ALA A 115 -16.27 -5.04 -1.86
CA ALA A 115 -16.59 -3.98 -2.80
C ALA A 115 -17.47 -2.87 -2.21
N ALA A 116 -18.38 -3.20 -1.28
CA ALA A 116 -19.23 -2.20 -0.62
C ALA A 116 -18.43 -1.32 0.32
N VAL A 117 -17.46 -1.88 1.06
CA VAL A 117 -16.54 -1.14 1.91
C VAL A 117 -15.65 -0.21 1.08
N VAL A 118 -15.10 -0.68 -0.04
CA VAL A 118 -14.27 0.16 -0.94
C VAL A 118 -15.09 1.32 -1.53
N LYS A 119 -16.31 1.04 -2.02
CA LYS A 119 -17.23 2.06 -2.55
C LYS A 119 -17.60 3.11 -1.49
N ALA A 120 -17.97 2.67 -0.29
CA ALA A 120 -18.33 3.58 0.80
C ALA A 120 -17.13 4.44 1.25
N ALA A 121 -15.91 3.88 1.25
CA ALA A 121 -14.71 4.65 1.57
C ALA A 121 -14.42 5.71 0.50
N HIS A 122 -14.58 5.38 -0.79
CA HIS A 122 -14.45 6.33 -1.89
C HIS A 122 -15.45 7.49 -1.77
N GLU A 123 -16.73 7.21 -1.51
CA GLU A 123 -17.77 8.23 -1.30
C GLU A 123 -17.42 9.14 -0.10
N ARG A 124 -17.07 8.56 1.05
CA ARG A 124 -16.67 9.33 2.24
C ARG A 124 -15.43 10.18 2.02
N ALA A 125 -14.49 9.75 1.19
CA ALA A 125 -13.30 10.53 0.88
C ALA A 125 -13.68 11.82 0.13
N LEU A 126 -14.54 11.70 -0.88
CA LEU A 126 -15.03 12.83 -1.68
C LEU A 126 -15.92 13.76 -0.87
N ASP A 127 -16.85 13.23 -0.05
CA ASP A 127 -17.72 14.03 0.83
C ASP A 127 -16.93 14.84 1.86
N ARG A 128 -15.69 14.42 2.16
CA ARG A 128 -14.76 15.12 3.05
C ARG A 128 -13.82 16.07 2.32
N GLY A 129 -14.00 16.26 1.01
CA GLY A 129 -13.14 17.11 0.19
C GLY A 129 -11.75 16.55 -0.07
N LEU A 130 -11.50 15.26 0.19
CA LEU A 130 -10.23 14.62 -0.14
C LEU A 130 -10.27 14.09 -1.58
N ARG A 131 -9.09 14.10 -2.23
CA ARG A 131 -8.90 13.55 -3.58
C ARG A 131 -8.19 12.18 -3.47
N PRO A 132 -8.92 11.05 -3.52
CA PRO A 132 -8.28 9.74 -3.49
C PRO A 132 -7.56 9.44 -4.81
N SER A 133 -6.44 8.71 -4.75
CA SER A 133 -6.01 7.89 -5.87
C SER A 133 -7.00 6.73 -6.02
N VAL A 134 -7.35 6.36 -7.24
CA VAL A 134 -8.29 5.25 -7.53
C VAL A 134 -7.67 4.27 -8.52
N PHE A 135 -8.01 2.99 -8.37
CA PHE A 135 -7.70 1.94 -9.33
C PHE A 135 -8.98 1.15 -9.57
N THR A 136 -9.55 1.22 -10.78
CA THR A 136 -10.73 0.40 -11.14
C THR A 136 -10.28 -0.94 -11.73
N ARG A 137 -11.15 -1.96 -11.70
CA ARG A 137 -10.81 -3.28 -12.24
C ARG A 137 -10.51 -3.26 -13.74
N ASP A 138 -11.12 -2.34 -14.49
CA ASP A 138 -10.88 -2.17 -15.92
C ASP A 138 -9.40 -1.89 -16.25
N LEU A 139 -8.66 -1.28 -15.33
CA LEU A 139 -7.24 -0.95 -15.50
C LEU A 139 -6.34 -2.19 -15.60
N PHE A 140 -6.82 -3.37 -15.20
CA PHE A 140 -6.08 -4.61 -15.42
C PHE A 140 -6.09 -5.04 -16.91
N GLY A 141 -7.04 -4.55 -17.70
CA GLY A 141 -7.19 -4.88 -19.12
C GLY A 141 -6.51 -3.89 -20.07
N THR A 142 -5.96 -2.80 -19.55
CA THR A 142 -5.35 -1.70 -20.31
C THR A 142 -3.81 -1.80 -20.31
N GLY A 143 -3.17 -1.14 -21.28
CA GLY A 143 -1.70 -1.23 -21.46
C GLY A 143 -0.91 0.05 -21.20
N ASN A 144 -1.58 1.20 -20.98
CA ASN A 144 -0.92 2.49 -20.81
C ASN A 144 -1.81 3.50 -20.07
N ASP A 145 -1.21 4.60 -19.60
CA ASP A 145 -1.90 5.65 -18.83
C ASP A 145 -3.08 6.30 -19.58
N ARG A 146 -2.95 6.55 -20.88
CA ARG A 146 -4.03 7.18 -21.65
C ARG A 146 -5.27 6.30 -21.63
N ASP A 147 -5.10 5.02 -21.94
CA ASP A 147 -6.21 4.06 -21.96
C ASP A 147 -6.78 3.85 -20.54
N ASN A 148 -5.93 3.86 -19.50
CA ASN A 148 -6.38 3.83 -18.10
C ASN A 148 -7.32 5.00 -17.78
N ARG A 149 -6.90 6.22 -18.15
CA ARG A 149 -7.68 7.44 -17.88
C ARG A 149 -8.96 7.49 -18.70
N GLU A 150 -8.94 7.00 -19.94
CA GLU A 150 -10.13 6.87 -20.78
C GLU A 150 -11.13 5.86 -20.19
N ALA A 151 -10.66 4.71 -19.71
CA ALA A 151 -11.50 3.71 -19.06
C ALA A 151 -12.21 4.28 -17.81
N VAL A 152 -11.49 4.99 -16.93
CA VAL A 152 -12.11 5.65 -15.77
C VAL A 152 -13.08 6.74 -16.19
N ARG A 153 -12.73 7.56 -17.19
CA ARG A 153 -13.57 8.67 -17.66
C ARG A 153 -14.89 8.19 -18.27
N ALA A 154 -14.94 6.99 -18.84
CA ALA A 154 -16.13 6.42 -19.45
C ALA A 154 -17.20 6.02 -18.43
N VAL A 155 -16.85 5.85 -17.16
CA VAL A 155 -17.73 5.31 -16.13
C VAL A 155 -18.16 6.42 -15.17
N LYS A 156 -19.45 6.49 -14.83
CA LYS A 156 -19.93 7.45 -13.83
C LYS A 156 -19.34 7.09 -12.48
N ARG A 157 -19.06 8.12 -11.66
CA ARG A 157 -18.52 7.96 -10.30
C ARG A 157 -19.20 6.87 -9.46
N ALA A 158 -20.53 6.78 -9.52
CA ALA A 158 -21.32 5.83 -8.72
C ALA A 158 -21.18 4.37 -9.20
N ASP A 159 -20.76 4.19 -10.44
CA ASP A 159 -20.68 2.91 -11.15
C ASP A 159 -19.23 2.40 -11.27
N LEU A 160 -18.25 3.10 -10.68
CA LEU A 160 -16.85 2.67 -10.69
C LEU A 160 -16.68 1.34 -9.95
N ASP A 161 -16.18 0.32 -10.65
CA ASP A 161 -15.77 -0.96 -10.07
C ASP A 161 -14.34 -0.83 -9.50
N LEU A 162 -14.25 -0.48 -8.22
CA LEU A 162 -12.99 -0.13 -7.55
C LEU A 162 -12.25 -1.38 -7.06
N ALA A 163 -11.03 -1.59 -7.58
CA ALA A 163 -10.07 -2.55 -7.04
C ALA A 163 -9.35 -2.01 -5.79
N GLY A 164 -9.24 -0.69 -5.66
CA GLY A 164 -8.71 -0.04 -4.47
C GLY A 164 -8.65 1.48 -4.56
N ILE A 165 -8.44 2.10 -3.40
CA ILE A 165 -8.22 3.55 -3.27
C ILE A 165 -7.06 3.84 -2.31
N ALA A 166 -6.40 4.99 -2.48
CA ALA A 166 -5.52 5.53 -1.45
C ALA A 166 -5.86 6.97 -1.12
N VAL A 167 -5.76 7.30 0.17
CA VAL A 167 -6.07 8.62 0.72
C VAL A 167 -4.96 9.09 1.64
N HIS A 168 -4.73 10.40 1.62
CA HIS A 168 -3.95 11.12 2.61
C HIS A 168 -4.78 12.29 3.16
N GLY A 169 -4.66 12.55 4.45
CA GLY A 169 -5.36 13.65 5.11
C GLY A 169 -5.29 13.59 6.63
N PRO A 170 -6.06 14.43 7.34
CA PRO A 170 -6.12 14.42 8.80
C PRO A 170 -6.48 13.04 9.33
N ARG A 171 -5.77 12.56 10.37
CA ARG A 171 -5.92 11.19 10.88
C ARG A 171 -7.38 10.80 11.17
N ASN A 172 -8.12 11.65 11.87
CA ASN A 172 -9.53 11.42 12.20
C ASN A 172 -10.43 11.32 10.96
N ALA A 173 -10.11 12.05 9.87
CA ALA A 173 -10.86 11.96 8.62
C ALA A 173 -10.56 10.64 7.91
N VAL A 174 -9.28 10.25 7.84
CA VAL A 174 -8.85 8.99 7.22
C VAL A 174 -9.42 7.78 7.97
N ASP A 175 -9.42 7.79 9.30
CA ASP A 175 -10.01 6.71 10.12
C ASP A 175 -11.52 6.54 9.86
N LYS A 176 -12.24 7.65 9.65
CA LYS A 176 -13.66 7.60 9.27
C LYS A 176 -13.87 7.10 7.84
N ILE A 177 -12.96 7.42 6.92
CA ILE A 177 -13.02 6.97 5.53
C ILE A 177 -12.90 5.45 5.47
N VAL A 178 -11.88 4.88 6.11
CA VAL A 178 -11.62 3.42 6.09
C VAL A 178 -12.48 2.63 7.10
N LYS A 179 -13.49 3.25 7.72
CA LYS A 179 -14.39 2.58 8.66
C LYS A 179 -15.09 1.40 7.98
N GLY A 180 -14.99 0.22 8.59
CA GLY A 180 -15.52 -1.04 8.07
C GLY A 180 -14.47 -1.93 7.42
N ALA A 181 -13.32 -1.37 7.02
CA ALA A 181 -12.20 -2.15 6.54
C ALA A 181 -11.39 -2.78 7.69
N ARG A 182 -10.64 -3.83 7.38
CA ARG A 182 -9.71 -4.48 8.30
C ARG A 182 -8.28 -4.19 7.88
N LEU A 183 -7.36 -4.14 8.83
CA LEU A 183 -5.93 -4.06 8.50
C LEU A 183 -5.56 -5.30 7.67
N HIS A 184 -4.80 -5.11 6.59
CA HIS A 184 -4.40 -6.20 5.71
C HIS A 184 -3.51 -7.20 6.48
N PRO A 185 -3.75 -8.53 6.35
CA PRO A 185 -2.93 -9.56 6.99
C PRO A 185 -1.50 -9.61 6.46
#